data_AF-D2U3S6-F1
#
_entry.id   AF-D2U3S6-F1
#
_cell.length_a   1.000
_cell.length_b   1.000
_cell.length_c   1.000
_cell.angle_alpha   90.00
_cell.angle_beta   90.00
_cell.angle_gamma   90.00
#
_symmetry.space_group_name_H-M   'P 1'
#
loop_
_entity.id
_entity.type
_entity.pdbx_description
1 polymer ?
#
loop_
_entity_poly.entity_id
_entity_poly.type
_entity_poly.pdbx_seq_one_letter_code
_entity_poly.pdbx_strand_id
1 'polypeptide(L)' 'MMQRLSLKEIARRLDIGTRTASNHLNIIYQKAEVHSGCQLRAFGKSKGFDRYIPYNFVSSRRTAFERGA' A
#
# COMPACT_ATOMS: atom_id res chain seq x y z
N MET A 1 -6.48 -8.26 2.52
CA MET A 1 -5.30 -9.14 2.35
C MET A 1 -4.02 -8.29 2.21
N MET A 2 -3.13 -8.25 3.20
CA MET A 2 -1.85 -7.53 3.07
C MET A 2 -0.81 -8.37 2.33
N GLN A 3 -0.41 -7.91 1.14
CA GLN A 3 0.53 -8.60 0.26
C GLN A 3 1.99 -8.37 0.71
N ARG A 4 2.82 -9.42 0.70
CA ARG A 4 4.29 -9.34 0.92
C ARG A 4 4.94 -8.80 -0.34
N LEU A 5 4.82 -7.49 -0.56
CA LEU A 5 5.50 -6.83 -1.65
C LEU A 5 6.86 -6.34 -1.16
N SER A 6 7.92 -6.73 -1.86
CA SER A 6 9.25 -6.16 -1.63
C SER A 6 9.26 -4.69 -2.06
N LEU A 7 10.14 -3.87 -1.46
CA LEU A 7 10.35 -2.46 -1.83
C LEU A 7 10.51 -2.26 -3.34
N LYS A 8 11.21 -3.18 -4.01
CA LYS A 8 11.38 -3.18 -5.47
C LYS A 8 10.05 -3.39 -6.20
N GLU A 9 9.19 -4.25 -5.69
CA GLU A 9 7.87 -4.52 -6.26
C GLU A 9 6.92 -3.34 -6.05
N ILE A 10 7.00 -2.68 -4.89
CA ILE A 10 6.24 -1.47 -4.58
C ILE A 10 6.67 -0.33 -5.51
N ALA A 11 7.99 -0.15 -5.68
CA ALA A 11 8.56 0.81 -6.60
C ALA A 11 8.08 0.58 -8.04
N ARG A 12 8.14 -0.68 -8.52
CA ARG A 12 7.63 -1.05 -9.85
C ARG A 12 6.13 -0.81 -10.03
N ARG A 13 5.30 -1.15 -9.02
CA ARG A 13 3.85 -0.96 -9.10
C ARG A 13 3.42 0.50 -9.06
N LEU A 14 4.20 1.34 -8.37
CA LEU A 14 3.97 2.77 -8.28
C LEU A 14 4.66 3.55 -9.41
N ASP A 15 5.43 2.88 -10.26
CA ASP A 15 6.31 3.49 -11.27
C ASP A 15 7.22 4.60 -10.67
N ILE A 16 7.73 4.37 -9.46
CA ILE A 16 8.64 5.30 -8.77
C ILE A 16 10.01 4.68 -8.55
N GLY A 17 11.01 5.53 -8.36
CA GLY A 17 12.34 5.08 -7.96
C GLY A 17 12.32 4.32 -6.62
N THR A 18 13.16 3.28 -6.50
CA THR A 18 13.32 2.49 -5.27
C THR A 18 13.68 3.33 -4.05
N ARG A 19 14.50 4.39 -4.25
CA ARG A 19 14.82 5.41 -3.25
C ARG A 19 13.57 6.10 -2.71
N THR A 20 12.67 6.51 -3.60
CA THR A 20 11.39 7.14 -3.26
C THR A 20 10.49 6.16 -2.53
N ALA A 21 10.37 4.92 -3.02
CA ALA A 21 9.59 3.88 -2.33
C ALA A 21 10.09 3.62 -0.89
N SER A 22 11.42 3.55 -0.69
CA SER A 22 12.00 3.44 0.66
C SER A 22 11.69 4.65 1.53
N ASN A 23 11.76 5.86 0.99
CA ASN A 23 11.46 7.07 1.76
C ASN A 23 9.98 7.10 2.19
N HIS A 24 9.06 6.76 1.29
CA HIS A 24 7.64 6.63 1.61
C HIS A 24 7.39 5.57 2.68
N LEU A 25 8.06 4.42 2.57
CA LEU A 25 7.93 3.34 3.53
C LEU A 25 8.48 3.74 4.92
N ASN A 26 9.58 4.50 4.94
CA ASN A 26 10.12 5.07 6.19
C ASN A 26 9.14 6.07 6.84
N ILE A 27 8.51 6.93 6.04
CA ILE A 27 7.48 7.87 6.55
C ILE A 27 6.30 7.08 7.13
N ILE A 28 5.87 5.99 6.47
CA ILE A 28 4.79 5.13 6.97
C ILE A 28 5.20 4.47 8.29
N TYR A 29 6.43 3.96 8.39
CA TYR A 29 6.96 3.39 9.64
C TYR A 29 7.01 4.40 10.77
N GLN A 30 7.48 5.63 10.52
CA GLN A 30 7.49 6.70 11.52
C GLN A 30 6.07 7.08 11.96
N LYS A 31 5.12 7.21 11.02
CA LYS A 31 3.73 7.56 11.33
C LYS A 31 2.96 6.46 12.05
N ALA A 32 3.30 5.20 11.78
CA ALA A 32 2.69 4.05 12.43
C ALA A 32 3.44 3.65 13.71
N GLU A 33 4.58 4.30 14.03
CA GLU A 33 5.46 3.97 15.14
C GLU A 33 5.89 2.49 15.14
N VAL A 34 6.11 1.93 13.94
CA VAL A 34 6.48 0.53 13.74
C VAL A 34 7.86 0.42 13.11
N HIS A 35 8.68 -0.49 13.65
CA HIS A 35 10.06 -0.67 13.20
C HIS A 35 10.24 -1.90 12.29
N SER A 36 9.14 -2.57 11.92
CA SER A 36 9.19 -3.82 11.17
C SER A 36 7.95 -4.03 10.33
N GLY A 37 8.11 -4.66 9.17
CA GLY A 37 7.00 -4.99 8.28
C GLY A 37 5.93 -5.87 8.94
N CYS A 38 6.32 -6.76 9.87
CA CYS A 38 5.39 -7.55 10.67
C CYS A 38 4.51 -6.68 11.58
N GLN A 39 5.10 -5.68 12.24
CA GLN A 39 4.37 -4.74 13.10
C GLN A 39 3.47 -3.83 12.26
N LEU A 40 3.95 -3.35 11.11
CA LEU A 40 3.11 -2.59 10.17
C LEU A 40 1.88 -3.41 9.73
N ARG A 41 2.06 -4.72 9.53
CA ARG A 41 0.97 -5.63 9.17
C ARG A 41 -0.07 -5.75 10.29
N ALA A 42 0.39 -5.94 11.52
CA ALA A 42 -0.47 -5.99 12.70
C ALA A 42 -1.18 -4.64 12.93
N PHE A 43 -0.45 -3.53 12.82
CA PHE A 43 -0.98 -2.17 12.92
C PHE A 43 -2.07 -1.92 11.89
N GLY A 44 -1.83 -2.27 10.62
CA GLY A 44 -2.84 -2.00 9.61
C GLY A 44 -4.05 -2.94 9.66
N LYS A 45 -3.90 -4.14 10.20
CA LYS A 45 -5.04 -5.01 10.53
C LYS A 45 -5.85 -4.42 11.70
N SER A 46 -5.17 -3.92 12.73
CA SER A 46 -5.78 -3.29 13.91
C SER A 46 -6.53 -1.99 13.55
N LYS A 47 -5.94 -1.16 12.68
CA LYS A 47 -6.55 0.11 12.22
C LYS A 47 -7.60 -0.06 11.13
N GLY A 48 -7.85 -1.28 10.63
CA GLY A 48 -8.83 -1.52 9.57
C GLY A 48 -8.38 -1.06 8.17
N PHE A 49 -7.08 -0.81 7.96
CA PHE A 49 -6.53 -0.48 6.64
C PHE A 49 -6.69 -1.62 5.62
N ASP A 50 -7.06 -2.83 6.06
CA ASP A 50 -7.43 -3.93 5.15
C ASP A 50 -8.59 -3.58 4.21
N ARG A 51 -9.48 -2.66 4.64
CA ARG A 51 -10.63 -2.18 3.87
C ARG A 51 -10.42 -0.78 3.27
N TYR A 52 -9.26 -0.16 3.53
CA TYR A 52 -8.96 1.18 3.03
C TYR A 52 -8.28 1.09 1.66
N ILE A 53 -8.97 1.56 0.61
CA ILE A 53 -8.41 1.71 -0.73
C ILE A 53 -8.27 3.20 -1.01
N PRO A 54 -7.05 3.73 -1.20
CA PRO A 54 -6.88 5.15 -1.51
C PRO A 54 -7.58 5.48 -2.82
N TYR A 55 -8.19 6.67 -2.93
CA TYR A 55 -8.94 7.09 -4.12
C TYR A 55 -8.12 7.01 -5.42
N ASN A 56 -6.82 7.29 -5.36
CA ASN A 56 -5.90 7.12 -6.49
C ASN A 56 -5.80 5.67 -7.00
N PHE A 57 -6.01 4.67 -6.15
CA PHE A 57 -6.07 3.26 -6.53
C PHE A 57 -7.48 2.80 -6.91
N VAL A 58 -8.53 3.52 -6.49
CA VAL A 58 -9.92 3.27 -6.89
C VAL A 58 -10.15 3.64 -8.36
N SER A 59 -9.53 4.72 -8.85
CA SER A 59 -9.69 5.14 -10.26
C SER A 59 -9.10 4.17 -11.28
N SER A 60 -8.08 3.38 -10.93
CA SER A 60 -7.52 2.37 -11.83
C SER A 60 -8.39 1.09 -11.93
N ARG A 61 -9.45 0.98 -11.10
CA ARG A 61 -10.40 -0.14 -11.12
C ARG A 61 -11.75 0.17 -11.77
N ARG A 62 -12.06 1.42 -12.10
CA ARG A 62 -13.38 1.74 -12.71
C ARG A 62 -13.54 1.23 -14.15
N THR A 63 -12.49 0.78 -14.81
CA THR A 63 -12.61 0.12 -16.13
C THR A 63 -12.92 -1.38 -16.08
N ALA A 64 -13.18 -1.97 -14.91
CA ALA A 64 -13.50 -3.40 -14.79
C ALA A 64 -14.91 -3.73 -14.24
N PHE A 65 -15.76 -2.74 -13.92
CA PHE A 65 -17.10 -3.01 -13.36
C PHE A 65 -18.22 -2.14 -13.92
N GLU A 66 -18.11 -1.68 -15.17
CA GLU A 66 -19.24 -1.06 -15.90
C GLU A 66 -19.31 -1.56 -17.34
N ARG A 67 -19.43 -2.89 -17.52
CA ARG A 67 -20.16 -3.50 -18.64
C ARG A 67 -20.77 -4.81 -18.17
N GLY A 68 -22.08 -4.80 -18.00
CA GLY A 68 -22.87 -5.96 -17.62
C GLY A 68 -24.21 -5.54 -16.99
N ALA A 69 -24.91 -4.64 -17.68
CA ALA A 69 -26.37 -4.55 -17.59
C ALA A 69 -26.99 -5.75 -18.32
#